data_AF-A0A376VZQ9-F1
#
_entry.id   AF-A0A376VZQ9-F1
#
_cell.length_a   1.000
_cell.length_b   1.000
_cell.length_c   1.000
_cell.angle_alpha   90.00
_cell.angle_beta   90.00
_cell.angle_gamma   90.00
#
_symmetry.space_group_name_H-M   'P 1'
#
loop_
_entity.id
_entity.type
_entity.pdbx_description
1 polymer ?
#
loop_
_entity_poly.entity_id
_entity_poly.type
_entity_poly.pdbx_seq_one_letter_code
_entity_poly.pdbx_strand_id
1 'polypeptide(L)' 'MKTKSIIAPGIAVICSTVISSGYASSDKKEDTLVVTASGFTQQLRNAPASVSVITSEQLQKKPVSDLVDAVKEC' A
#
# COMPACT_ATOMS: atom_id res chain seq x y z
N MET A 1 -4.37 1.20 -69.10
CA MET A 1 -4.21 2.66 -68.89
C MET A 1 -3.35 2.85 -67.65
N LYS A 2 -2.29 3.65 -67.78
CA LYS A 2 -1.27 3.95 -66.77
C LYS A 2 -1.82 4.99 -65.77
N THR A 3 -1.63 4.79 -64.47
CA THR A 3 -1.36 5.90 -63.53
C THR A 3 -0.46 5.40 -62.39
N LYS A 4 0.74 5.97 -62.33
CA LYS A 4 1.75 5.84 -61.26
C LYS A 4 1.76 7.17 -60.51
N SER A 5 1.79 7.14 -59.18
CA SER A 5 2.32 8.21 -58.30
C SER A 5 2.50 7.60 -56.91
N ILE A 6 3.72 7.27 -56.49
CA ILE A 6 4.70 8.16 -55.81
C ILE A 6 4.18 8.61 -54.44
N ILE A 7 4.65 7.91 -53.39
CA ILE A 7 4.78 8.42 -52.03
C ILE A 7 6.12 7.88 -51.50
N ALA A 8 7.02 8.79 -51.16
CA ALA A 8 8.42 8.55 -50.81
C ALA A 8 8.58 7.87 -49.42
N PRO A 9 9.69 7.14 -49.16
CA PRO A 9 10.02 6.64 -47.83
C PRO A 9 10.80 7.72 -47.07
N GLY A 10 10.19 8.35 -46.07
CA GLY A 10 10.81 9.44 -45.33
C GLY A 10 10.40 9.46 -43.87
N ILE A 11 11.19 8.78 -43.04
CA ILE A 11 11.32 8.96 -41.58
C ILE A 11 10.03 8.65 -40.79
N ALA A 12 9.91 7.40 -40.35
CA ALA A 12 9.03 7.02 -39.26
C ALA A 12 9.48 7.71 -37.97
N VAL A 13 8.87 8.85 -37.64
CA VAL A 13 8.94 9.44 -36.29
C VAL A 13 7.98 8.63 -35.42
N ILE A 14 8.53 7.60 -34.77
CA ILE A 14 7.84 6.81 -33.75
C ILE A 14 7.73 7.72 -32.53
N CYS A 15 6.63 8.45 -32.42
CA CYS A 15 6.32 9.28 -31.26
C CYS A 15 5.98 8.35 -30.09
N SER A 16 7.01 8.05 -29.29
CA SER A 16 6.93 7.28 -28.06
C SER A 16 6.00 7.98 -27.08
N THR A 17 4.75 7.52 -26.98
CA THR A 17 3.81 7.97 -25.97
C THR A 17 4.27 7.48 -24.60
N VAL A 18 4.92 8.36 -23.84
CA VAL A 18 5.20 8.13 -22.42
C VAL A 18 3.90 8.32 -21.64
N ILE A 19 3.17 7.23 -21.40
CA ILE A 19 2.02 7.23 -20.49
C ILE A 19 2.60 7.11 -19.07
N SER A 20 2.80 8.25 -18.40
CA SER A 20 3.11 8.28 -16.98
C SER A 20 1.84 7.93 -16.19
N SER A 21 1.68 6.65 -15.87
CA SER A 21 0.65 6.20 -14.92
C SER A 21 1.09 6.61 -13.51
N GLY A 22 0.63 7.78 -13.08
CA GLY A 22 0.70 8.18 -11.68
C GLY A 22 -0.14 7.24 -10.82
N TYR A 23 0.51 6.36 -10.05
CA TYR A 23 -0.15 5.61 -8.99
C TYR A 23 -0.39 6.58 -7.82
N ALA A 24 -1.61 7.10 -7.74
CA ALA A 24 -2.08 7.75 -6.53
C ALA A 24 -2.11 6.70 -5.41
N SER A 25 -1.11 6.73 -4.52
CA SER A 25 -1.14 5.97 -3.27
C SER A 25 -2.19 6.61 -2.38
N SER A 26 -3.42 6.14 -2.49
CA SER A 26 -4.45 6.37 -1.48
C SER A 26 -3.90 5.82 -0.17
N ASP A 27 -3.75 6.70 0.81
CA ASP A 27 -3.46 6.38 2.21
C ASP A 27 -4.60 5.50 2.73
N LYS A 28 -4.50 4.19 2.46
CA LYS A 28 -5.47 3.21 2.93
C LYS A 28 -5.20 3.06 4.41
N LYS A 29 -6.02 3.72 5.22
CA LYS A 29 -6.13 3.42 6.63
C LYS A 29 -6.63 1.97 6.75
N GLU A 30 -5.69 1.03 6.83
CA GLU A 30 -5.97 -0.38 7.02
C GLU A 30 -6.76 -0.58 8.32
N ASP A 31 -7.87 -1.30 8.23
CA ASP A 31 -8.69 -1.62 9.38
C ASP A 31 -7.93 -2.60 10.30
N THR A 32 -7.65 -2.20 11.53
CA THR A 32 -7.02 -3.09 12.51
C THR A 32 -8.04 -4.10 13.03
N LEU A 33 -7.73 -5.38 12.87
CA LEU A 33 -8.56 -6.50 13.31
C LEU A 33 -7.97 -7.15 14.56
N VAL A 34 -8.85 -7.51 15.49
CA VAL A 34 -8.52 -8.24 16.72
C VAL A 34 -9.22 -9.60 16.68
N VAL A 35 -8.47 -10.66 16.98
CA VAL A 35 -8.98 -12.04 17.03
C VAL A 35 -8.72 -12.65 18.41
N THR A 36 -7.52 -12.46 18.96
CA THR A 36 -7.11 -13.05 20.25
C THR A 36 -7.98 -12.59 21.43
N ALA A 37 -8.31 -11.30 21.49
CA ALA A 37 -9.13 -10.75 22.57
C ALA A 37 -10.63 -11.08 22.43
N SER A 38 -11.05 -11.40 21.20
CA SER A 38 -12.46 -11.56 20.81
C SER A 38 -12.90 -13.01 20.62
N GLY A 39 -11.98 -13.92 20.33
CA GLY A 39 -12.28 -15.29 19.90
C GLY A 39 -12.80 -15.40 18.45
N PHE A 40 -13.09 -14.28 17.80
CA PHE A 40 -13.49 -14.18 16.39
C PHE A 40 -13.02 -12.83 15.83
N THR A 41 -13.00 -12.68 14.50
CA THR A 41 -12.53 -11.46 13.85
C THR A 41 -13.46 -10.29 14.12
N GLN A 42 -12.95 -9.27 14.83
CA GLN A 42 -13.63 -8.01 15.06
C GLN A 42 -12.71 -6.84 14.71
N GLN A 43 -13.27 -5.70 14.32
CA GLN A 43 -12.49 -4.47 14.18
C GLN A 43 -12.17 -3.90 15.57
N LEU A 44 -10.99 -3.27 15.72
CA LEU A 44 -10.53 -2.69 16.99
C LEU A 44 -11.54 -1.74 17.64
N ARG A 45 -12.32 -0.99 16.83
CA ARG A 45 -13.38 -0.08 17.30
C ARG A 45 -14.52 -0.78 18.05
N ASN A 46 -14.74 -2.07 17.77
CA ASN A 46 -15.79 -2.91 18.35
C ASN A 46 -15.19 -3.97 19.28
N ALA A 47 -13.93 -3.79 19.72
CA ALA A 47 -13.28 -4.74 20.61
C ALA A 47 -14.10 -4.95 21.90
N PRO A 48 -14.11 -6.17 22.45
CA PRO A 48 -14.96 -6.54 23.59
C PRO A 48 -14.60 -5.81 24.89
N ALA A 49 -13.37 -5.27 24.96
CA ALA A 49 -12.84 -4.48 26.06
C ALA A 49 -11.81 -3.48 25.49
N SER A 50 -11.20 -2.69 26.37
CA SER A 50 -10.07 -1.82 26.01
C SER A 50 -8.89 -2.67 25.52
N VAL A 51 -8.44 -2.43 24.29
CA VAL A 51 -7.32 -3.13 23.66
C VAL A 51 -6.34 -2.10 23.09
N SER A 52 -5.06 -2.26 23.41
CA SER A 52 -3.96 -1.56 22.77
C SER A 52 -3.23 -2.51 21.81
N VAL A 53 -2.88 -2.02 20.62
CA VAL A 53 -2.18 -2.81 19.59
C VAL A 53 -0.81 -2.19 19.36
N ILE A 54 0.24 -2.96 19.63
CA ILE A 54 1.61 -2.57 19.35
C ILE A 54 2.02 -3.23 18.03
N THR A 55 2.36 -2.42 17.01
CA THR A 55 2.74 -2.95 15.70
C THR A 55 4.21 -3.34 15.64
N SER A 56 4.56 -4.23 14.71
CA SER A 56 5.95 -4.66 14.48
C SER A 56 6.88 -3.48 14.15
N GLU A 57 6.41 -2.47 13.42
CA GLU A 57 7.19 -1.26 13.11
C GLU A 57 7.44 -0.41 14.35
N GLN A 58 6.49 -0.36 15.29
CA GLN A 58 6.68 0.33 16.57
C GLN A 58 7.74 -0.37 17.42
N LEU A 59 7.72 -1.71 17.45
CA LEU A 59 8.72 -2.51 18.14
C LEU A 59 10.12 -2.36 17.52
N GLN A 60 10.23 -2.24 16.20
CA GLN A 60 11.52 -2.06 15.53
C GLN A 60 12.16 -0.68 15.78
N LYS A 61 11.34 0.34 16.05
CA LYS A 61 11.82 1.72 16.29
C LYS A 61 12.36 1.93 17.70
N LYS A 62 12.02 1.05 18.65
CA LYS A 62 12.40 1.17 20.06
C LYS A 62 13.19 -0.07 20.50
N PRO A 63 14.27 0.06 21.28
CA PRO A 63 14.93 -1.10 21.85
C PRO A 63 14.01 -1.73 22.91
N VAL A 64 13.39 -2.86 22.58
CA VAL A 64 12.57 -3.67 23.49
C VAL A 64 13.27 -5.01 23.70
N SER A 65 13.56 -5.36 24.95
CA SER A 65 14.25 -6.62 25.27
C SER A 65 13.27 -7.71 25.71
N ASP A 66 12.16 -7.31 26.34
CA ASP A 66 11.13 -8.20 26.84
C ASP A 66 9.71 -7.62 26.65
N LEU A 67 8.70 -8.40 27.06
CA LEU A 67 7.30 -7.98 26.95
C LEU A 67 6.94 -6.87 27.93
N VAL A 68 7.66 -6.77 29.06
CA VAL A 68 7.43 -5.72 30.06
C VAL A 68 7.81 -4.37 29.47
N ASP A 69 8.97 -4.30 28.80
CA ASP A 69 9.43 -3.12 28.09
C ASP A 69 8.45 -2.70 26.99
N ALA A 70 7.89 -3.65 26.25
CA ALA A 70 6.95 -3.36 25.18
C ALA A 70 5.66 -2.69 25.67
N VAL A 71 5.18 -2.99 26.89
CA VAL A 71 3.90 -2.48 27.41
C VAL A 71 4.00 -1.21 28.26
N LYS A 72 5.21 -0.72 28.57
CA LYS A 72 5.42 0.46 29.46
C LYS A 72 4.72 1.75 29.00
N GLU A 73 4.44 1.84 27.71
CA GLU A 73 3.94 3.05 27.05
C GLU A 73 2.46 2.93 26.64
N CYS A 74 1.75 1.92 27.14
CA CYS A 74 0.32 1.69 26.93
C CYS A 74 -0.50 2.27 28.09
#